data_AF-A0A944MNH6-F1
#
_entry.id   AF-A0A944MNH6-F1
#
_cell.length_a   1.000
_cell.length_b   1.000
_cell.length_c   1.000
_cell.angle_alpha   90.00
_cell.angle_beta   90.00
_cell.angle_gamma   90.00
#
_symmetry.space_group_name_H-M   'P 1'
#
loop_
_entity.id
_entity.type
_entity.pdbx_description
1 polymer ?
#
loop_
_entity_poly.entity_id
_entity_poly.type
_entity_poly.pdbx_seq_one_letter_code
_entity_poly.pdbx_strand_id
1 'polypeptide(L)'
;MFKKIINIISWAVLLLAFAALGLSSDAPIFGFFFYLVFFAIVFGLIFLYLKKHNRRTSIKAETKLLINKIVGASLMAIAILSPTIALRRIGLPFLPNLIIIIITAILVVFGIYAVMMINAEKNKRILGYLLLIVLATIPSIFATTYLTQYFPNTYNALGVAYWAIVSVSIFSWWGLTVFFKKA
;
A
#
# COMPACT_ATOMS: atom_id res chain seq x y z
N MET A 1 -8.77 17.89 23.11
CA MET A 1 -9.55 18.18 21.88
C MET A 1 -8.73 17.93 20.61
N PHE A 2 -7.54 18.53 20.50
CA PHE A 2 -6.63 18.41 19.35
C PHE A 2 -6.34 16.96 18.89
N LYS A 3 -6.00 16.04 19.80
CA LYS A 3 -5.75 14.63 19.47
C LYS A 3 -6.96 13.91 18.84
N LYS A 4 -8.19 14.25 19.25
CA LYS A 4 -9.41 13.67 18.66
C LYS A 4 -9.63 14.17 17.23
N ILE A 5 -9.40 15.46 17.01
CA ILE A 5 -9.52 16.08 15.68
C ILE A 5 -8.50 15.47 14.72
N ILE A 6 -7.24 15.33 15.14
CA ILE A 6 -6.21 14.67 14.33
C ILE A 6 -6.64 13.25 13.96
N ASN A 7 -7.12 12.45 14.90
CA ASN A 7 -7.57 11.09 14.59
C ASN A 7 -8.71 11.08 13.57
N ILE A 8 -9.69 11.97 13.69
CA ILE A 8 -10.82 12.05 12.74
C ILE A 8 -10.29 12.40 11.34
N ILE A 9 -9.41 13.40 11.25
CA ILE A 9 -8.78 13.79 9.98
C ILE A 9 -7.98 12.63 9.40
N SER A 10 -7.18 11.92 10.21
CA SER A 10 -6.42 10.77 9.75
C SER A 10 -7.32 9.65 9.20
N TRP A 11 -8.45 9.37 9.86
CA TRP A 11 -9.42 8.39 9.36
C TRP A 11 -10.11 8.86 8.08
N ALA A 12 -10.48 10.14 7.98
CA ALA A 12 -11.07 10.71 6.78
C ALA A 12 -10.08 10.66 5.60
N VAL A 13 -8.83 11.07 5.81
CA VAL A 13 -7.76 11.00 4.82
C VAL A 13 -7.50 9.55 4.40
N LEU A 14 -7.49 8.61 5.35
CA LEU A 14 -7.35 7.18 5.05
C LEU A 14 -8.50 6.68 4.18
N LEU A 15 -9.73 7.06 4.51
CA LEU A 15 -10.91 6.65 3.74
C LEU A 15 -10.91 7.24 2.32
N LEU A 16 -10.53 8.50 2.18
CA LEU A 16 -10.35 9.15 0.87
C LEU A 16 -9.22 8.51 0.07
N ALA A 17 -8.13 8.11 0.73
CA ALA A 17 -7.04 7.36 0.12
C ALA A 17 -7.56 6.03 -0.46
N PHE A 18 -8.28 5.23 0.32
CA PHE A 18 -8.87 3.99 -0.19
C PHE A 18 -9.93 4.22 -1.28
N ALA A 19 -10.72 5.29 -1.18
CA ALA A 19 -11.67 5.69 -2.23
C ALA A 19 -10.98 6.00 -3.56
N ALA A 20 -9.78 6.58 -3.53
CA ALA A 20 -9.00 6.91 -4.72
C ALA A 20 -8.61 5.67 -5.57
N LEU A 21 -8.71 4.45 -5.03
CA LEU A 21 -8.59 3.22 -5.82
C LEU A 21 -9.65 3.14 -6.93
N GLY A 22 -10.84 3.73 -6.71
CA GLY A 22 -11.92 3.81 -7.70
C GLY A 22 -11.59 4.66 -8.92
N LEU A 23 -10.57 5.52 -8.85
CA LEU A 23 -10.10 6.31 -9.99
C LEU A 23 -9.44 5.45 -11.09
N SER A 24 -9.06 4.20 -10.77
CA SER A 24 -8.55 3.25 -11.75
C SER A 24 -9.63 2.60 -12.62
N SER A 25 -10.91 2.83 -12.31
CA SER A 25 -12.04 2.26 -13.03
C SER A 25 -12.34 3.00 -14.34
N ASP A 26 -13.12 2.38 -15.22
CA ASP A 26 -13.49 2.99 -16.50
C ASP A 26 -14.44 4.20 -16.33
N ALA A 27 -15.07 4.33 -15.15
CA ALA A 27 -15.89 5.48 -14.74
C ALA A 27 -15.36 6.10 -13.43
N PRO A 28 -14.29 6.92 -13.46
CA PRO A 28 -13.51 7.31 -12.27
C PRO A 28 -14.31 8.00 -11.17
N ILE A 29 -15.23 8.90 -11.53
CA ILE A 29 -16.05 9.64 -10.58
C ILE A 29 -16.98 8.68 -9.83
N PHE A 30 -17.71 7.84 -10.57
CA PHE A 30 -18.58 6.85 -9.96
C PHE A 30 -17.78 5.83 -9.14
N GLY A 31 -16.66 5.34 -9.68
CA GLY A 31 -15.76 4.43 -8.99
C GLY A 31 -15.27 4.99 -7.66
N PHE A 32 -14.82 6.25 -7.62
CA PHE A 32 -14.40 6.90 -6.39
C PHE A 32 -15.48 6.85 -5.29
N PHE A 33 -16.71 7.27 -5.61
CA PHE A 33 -17.80 7.27 -4.63
C PHE A 33 -18.23 5.86 -4.24
N PHE A 34 -18.23 4.91 -5.18
CA PHE A 34 -18.51 3.50 -4.89
C PHE A 34 -17.50 2.93 -3.89
N TYR A 35 -16.20 3.10 -4.14
CA TYR A 35 -15.15 2.62 -3.25
C TYR A 35 -15.17 3.34 -1.89
N LEU A 36 -15.52 4.63 -1.87
CA LEU A 36 -15.70 5.38 -0.62
C LEU A 36 -16.75 4.75 0.29
N VAL A 37 -17.94 4.44 -0.26
CA VAL A 37 -19.02 3.77 0.47
C VAL A 37 -18.62 2.36 0.87
N PHE A 38 -18.02 1.60 -0.05
CA PHE A 38 -17.56 0.23 0.22
C PHE A 38 -16.57 0.17 1.38
N PHE A 39 -15.52 0.99 1.36
CA PHE A 39 -14.52 0.99 2.43
C PHE A 39 -15.05 1.55 3.74
N ALA A 40 -15.99 2.50 3.72
CA ALA A 40 -16.68 2.94 4.93
C ALA A 40 -17.40 1.76 5.61
N ILE A 41 -18.12 0.94 4.83
CA ILE A 41 -18.81 -0.26 5.33
C ILE A 41 -17.79 -1.27 5.87
N VAL A 42 -16.75 -1.60 5.09
CA VAL A 42 -15.74 -2.59 5.50
C VAL A 42 -15.03 -2.17 6.79
N PHE A 43 -14.58 -0.92 6.89
CA PHE A 43 -13.94 -0.41 8.11
C PHE A 43 -14.91 -0.41 9.30
N GLY A 44 -16.18 -0.04 9.07
CA GLY A 44 -17.23 -0.14 10.08
C GLY A 44 -17.43 -1.58 10.59
N LEU A 45 -17.50 -2.56 9.68
CA LEU A 45 -17.64 -3.97 10.04
C LEU A 45 -16.41 -4.52 10.77
N ILE A 46 -15.20 -4.23 10.31
CA ILE A 46 -13.96 -4.62 10.98
C ILE A 46 -13.91 -4.02 12.39
N PHE A 47 -14.27 -2.75 12.55
CA PHE A 47 -14.34 -2.09 13.85
C PHE A 47 -15.32 -2.80 14.79
N LEU A 48 -16.52 -3.12 14.31
CA LEU A 48 -17.53 -3.86 15.09
C LEU A 48 -17.03 -5.27 15.47
N TYR A 49 -16.36 -5.97 14.53
CA TYR A 49 -15.79 -7.29 14.77
C TYR A 49 -14.70 -7.26 15.83
N LEU A 50 -13.73 -6.34 15.71
CA LEU A 50 -12.65 -6.17 16.69
C LEU A 50 -13.18 -5.79 18.07
N LYS A 51 -14.21 -4.93 18.13
CA LYS A 51 -14.86 -4.57 19.39
C LYS A 51 -15.54 -5.78 20.05
N LYS A 52 -16.10 -6.69 19.27
CA LYS A 52 -16.83 -7.87 19.75
C LYS A 52 -15.91 -9.06 20.08
N HIS A 53 -14.75 -9.18 19.42
CA HIS A 53 -14.00 -10.43 19.39
C HIS A 53 -12.53 -10.28 19.84
N ASN A 54 -12.31 -9.92 21.11
CA ASN A 54 -11.00 -10.08 21.77
C ASN A 54 -10.86 -11.49 22.36
N ARG A 55 -10.74 -12.53 21.52
CA ARG A 55 -10.41 -13.88 22.00
C ARG A 55 -8.95 -14.20 21.65
N ARG A 56 -8.16 -14.48 22.70
CA ARG A 56 -6.82 -15.06 22.56
C ARG A 56 -6.97 -16.53 22.19
N THR A 57 -6.67 -16.88 20.95
CA THR A 57 -6.53 -18.29 20.53
C THR A 57 -5.19 -18.84 21.02
N SER A 58 -5.23 -19.98 21.71
CA SER A 58 -4.06 -20.70 22.21
C SER A 58 -3.46 -21.56 21.09
N ILE A 59 -2.77 -20.93 20.14
CA ILE A 59 -1.95 -21.64 19.14
C ILE A 59 -0.55 -21.81 19.71
N LYS A 60 0.06 -22.99 19.51
CA LYS A 60 1.46 -23.26 19.90
C LYS A 60 2.41 -22.25 19.24
N ALA A 61 3.42 -21.80 19.99
CA ALA A 61 4.33 -20.74 19.57
C ALA A 61 5.07 -21.06 18.25
N GLU A 62 5.51 -22.31 18.07
CA GLU A 62 6.22 -22.76 16.86
C GLU A 62 5.33 -22.72 15.61
N THR A 63 4.10 -23.23 15.70
CA THR A 63 3.12 -23.18 14.60
C THR A 63 2.77 -21.74 14.25
N LYS A 64 2.63 -20.87 15.26
CA LYS A 64 2.38 -19.44 15.06
C LYS A 64 3.54 -18.75 14.34
N LEU A 65 4.79 -19.11 14.64
CA LEU A 65 5.97 -18.59 13.96
C LEU A 65 6.00 -19.02 12.48
N LEU A 66 5.73 -20.28 12.18
CA LEU A 66 5.67 -20.78 10.80
C LEU A 66 4.56 -20.09 9.99
N ILE A 67 3.36 -19.98 10.56
CA ILE A 67 2.23 -19.26 9.93
C ILE A 67 2.64 -17.81 9.62
N ASN A 68 3.27 -17.11 10.57
CA ASN A 68 3.72 -15.75 10.37
C ASN A 68 4.75 -15.65 9.22
N LYS A 69 5.73 -16.57 9.14
CA LYS A 69 6.71 -16.57 8.05
C LYS A 69 6.06 -16.77 6.69
N ILE A 70 5.15 -17.74 6.56
CA ILE A 70 4.45 -18.03 5.30
C ILE A 70 3.59 -16.84 4.89
N VAL A 71 2.73 -16.35 5.79
CA VAL A 71 1.85 -15.20 5.51
C VAL A 71 2.67 -13.95 5.17
N GLY A 72 3.74 -13.67 5.92
CA GLY A 72 4.62 -12.54 5.66
C GLY A 72 5.29 -12.61 4.28
N ALA A 73 5.81 -13.78 3.90
CA ALA A 73 6.40 -14.00 2.59
C ALA A 73 5.38 -13.89 1.45
N SER A 74 4.18 -14.45 1.62
CA SER A 74 3.10 -14.33 0.63
C SER A 74 2.69 -12.86 0.42
N LEU A 75 2.56 -12.10 1.51
CA LEU A 75 2.25 -10.66 1.43
C LEU A 75 3.36 -9.88 0.72
N MET A 76 4.64 -10.18 0.99
CA MET A 76 5.75 -9.57 0.25
C MET A 76 5.74 -9.92 -1.24
N ALA A 77 5.45 -11.17 -1.60
CA ALA A 77 5.32 -11.57 -3.00
C ALA A 77 4.18 -10.81 -3.70
N ILE A 78 3.02 -10.70 -3.05
CA ILE A 78 1.89 -9.89 -3.55
C ILE A 78 2.31 -8.43 -3.70
N ALA A 79 3.02 -7.85 -2.73
CA ALA A 79 3.51 -6.48 -2.80
C ALA A 79 4.37 -6.25 -4.05
N ILE A 80 5.38 -7.09 -4.27
CA ILE A 80 6.31 -6.97 -5.39
C ILE A 80 5.62 -7.19 -6.74
N LEU A 81 4.64 -8.08 -6.81
CA LEU A 81 3.86 -8.37 -8.02
C LEU A 81 2.71 -7.37 -8.25
N SER A 82 2.36 -6.54 -7.28
CA SER A 82 1.21 -5.63 -7.38
C SER A 82 1.32 -4.68 -8.59
N PRO A 83 2.48 -4.06 -8.88
CA PRO A 83 2.59 -3.17 -10.05
C PRO A 83 2.41 -3.89 -11.38
N THR A 84 2.90 -5.12 -11.54
CA THR A 84 2.69 -5.88 -12.79
C THR A 84 1.24 -6.33 -12.94
N ILE A 85 0.57 -6.67 -11.83
CA ILE A 85 -0.88 -6.95 -11.83
C ILE A 85 -1.68 -5.70 -12.21
N ALA A 86 -1.32 -4.54 -11.67
CA ALA A 86 -1.98 -3.26 -11.97
C ALA A 86 -1.84 -2.89 -13.45
N LEU A 87 -0.65 -3.10 -14.01
CA LEU A 87 -0.30 -2.75 -15.38
C LEU A 87 -0.64 -3.85 -16.41
N ARG A 88 -1.28 -4.94 -16.00
CA ARG A 88 -1.61 -6.07 -16.90
C ARG A 88 -2.40 -5.66 -18.14
N ARG A 89 -3.26 -4.63 -18.03
CA ARG A 89 -4.08 -4.11 -19.13
C ARG A 89 -3.23 -3.58 -20.30
N ILE A 90 -1.99 -3.18 -20.02
CA ILE A 90 -1.04 -2.66 -21.01
C ILE A 90 -0.44 -3.79 -21.85
N GLY A 91 -0.46 -5.04 -21.37
CA GLY A 91 0.08 -6.18 -22.12
C GLY A 91 1.60 -6.13 -22.29
N LEU A 92 2.33 -5.59 -21.31
CA LEU A 92 3.78 -5.48 -21.38
C LEU A 92 4.45 -6.86 -21.54
N PRO A 93 5.53 -6.97 -22.35
CA PRO A 93 6.29 -8.21 -22.49
C PRO A 93 7.03 -8.57 -21.18
N PHE A 94 7.66 -9.75 -21.15
CA PHE A 94 8.32 -10.27 -19.95
C PHE A 94 9.40 -9.31 -19.40
N LEU A 95 10.25 -8.76 -20.26
CA LEU A 95 11.41 -7.98 -19.83
C LEU A 95 11.04 -6.68 -19.10
N PRO A 96 10.11 -5.83 -19.59
CA PRO A 96 9.61 -4.68 -18.82
C PRO A 96 8.95 -5.07 -17.50
N ASN A 97 8.17 -6.16 -17.45
CA ASN A 97 7.57 -6.63 -16.21
C ASN A 97 8.63 -7.05 -15.18
N LEU A 98 9.69 -7.71 -15.62
CA LEU A 98 10.82 -8.08 -14.75
C LEU A 98 11.52 -6.85 -14.19
N ILE A 99 11.74 -5.81 -15.01
CA ILE A 99 12.32 -4.54 -14.58
C ILE A 99 11.43 -3.86 -13.52
N ILE A 100 10.11 -3.82 -13.74
CA ILE A 100 9.14 -3.28 -12.78
C ILE A 100 9.23 -4.01 -11.44
N ILE A 101 9.30 -5.35 -11.45
CA ILE A 101 9.44 -6.18 -10.25
C ILE A 101 10.73 -5.83 -9.49
N ILE A 102 11.86 -5.73 -10.18
CA ILE A 102 13.17 -5.41 -9.59
C ILE A 102 13.15 -4.00 -8.98
N ILE A 103 12.68 -2.99 -9.73
CA ILE A 103 12.58 -1.62 -9.24
C ILE A 103 11.66 -1.56 -8.01
N THR A 104 10.54 -2.27 -8.03
CA THR A 104 9.61 -2.31 -6.90
C THR A 104 10.28 -2.88 -5.64
N ALA A 105 11.03 -3.97 -5.78
CA ALA A 105 11.78 -4.53 -4.66
C ALA A 105 12.81 -3.53 -4.10
N ILE A 106 13.53 -2.81 -4.97
CA ILE A 106 14.48 -1.75 -4.58
C ILE A 106 13.76 -0.61 -3.83
N LEU A 107 12.63 -0.13 -4.36
CA LEU A 107 11.84 0.92 -3.72
C LEU A 107 11.31 0.50 -2.33
N VAL A 108 10.91 -0.76 -2.17
CA VAL A 108 10.52 -1.32 -0.87
C VAL A 108 11.70 -1.26 0.11
N VAL A 109 12.90 -1.69 -0.31
CA VAL A 109 14.11 -1.61 0.53
C VAL A 109 14.41 -0.17 0.95
N PHE A 110 14.34 0.79 0.03
CA PHE A 110 14.51 2.21 0.36
C PHE A 110 13.40 2.74 1.27
N GLY A 111 12.16 2.28 1.11
CA GLY A 111 11.05 2.62 2.01
C GLY A 111 11.31 2.15 3.44
N ILE A 112 11.82 0.93 3.62
CA ILE A 112 12.23 0.41 4.93
C ILE A 112 13.33 1.30 5.52
N TYR A 113 14.36 1.60 4.73
CA TYR A 113 15.47 2.45 5.17
C TYR A 113 14.98 3.85 5.59
N ALA A 114 14.07 4.45 4.82
CA ALA A 114 13.46 5.73 5.15
C ALA A 114 12.76 5.70 6.52
N VAL A 115 11.97 4.64 6.78
CA VAL A 115 11.28 4.46 8.07
C VAL A 115 12.28 4.23 9.21
N MET A 116 13.35 3.47 8.98
CA MET A 116 14.42 3.27 9.97
C MET A 116 15.08 4.61 10.33
N MET A 117 15.36 5.47 9.33
CA MET A 117 15.91 6.82 9.57
C MET A 117 14.94 7.73 10.34
N ILE A 118 13.64 7.65 10.05
CA ILE A 118 12.59 8.40 10.77
C ILE A 118 12.56 8.06 12.26
N ASN A 119 12.78 6.77 12.56
CA ASN A 119 12.72 6.23 13.92
C ASN A 119 14.06 6.24 14.67
N ALA A 120 15.18 6.57 14.01
CA ALA A 120 16.50 6.59 14.63
C ALA A 120 16.75 7.87 15.45
N GLU A 121 17.38 8.88 14.85
CA GLU A 121 17.78 10.12 15.53
C GLU A 121 17.03 11.32 14.94
N LYS A 122 16.86 12.38 15.74
CA LYS A 122 16.12 13.59 15.36
C LYS A 122 16.64 14.22 14.06
N ASN A 123 17.96 14.18 13.82
CA ASN A 123 18.59 14.72 12.61
C ASN A 123 18.38 13.85 11.37
N LYS A 124 18.39 12.52 11.53
CA LYS A 124 18.16 11.55 10.44
C LYS A 124 16.68 11.48 10.05
N ARG A 125 15.77 11.92 10.93
CA ARG A 125 14.34 11.92 10.69
C ARG A 125 13.92 12.76 9.49
N ILE A 126 14.51 13.94 9.32
CA ILE A 126 14.21 14.81 8.17
C ILE A 126 14.63 14.12 6.87
N LEU A 127 15.81 13.51 6.84
CA LEU A 127 16.30 12.76 5.68
C LEU A 127 15.39 11.58 5.33
N GLY A 128 14.88 10.86 6.34
CA GLY A 128 13.92 9.79 6.12
C GLY A 128 12.59 10.28 5.52
N TYR A 129 12.06 11.41 5.97
CA TYR A 129 10.87 12.01 5.35
C TYR A 129 11.13 12.51 3.93
N LEU A 130 12.28 13.15 3.67
CA LEU A 130 12.68 13.56 2.33
C LEU A 130 12.79 12.35 1.39
N LEU A 131 13.37 11.24 1.86
CA LEU A 131 13.45 10.01 1.10
C LEU A 131 12.05 9.46 0.76
N LEU A 132 11.10 9.47 1.71
CA LEU A 132 9.72 9.06 1.43
C LEU A 132 9.05 9.94 0.37
N ILE A 133 9.29 11.26 0.38
CA ILE A 133 8.75 12.18 -0.63
C ILE A 133 9.31 11.82 -2.01
N VAL A 134 10.63 11.61 -2.12
CA VAL A 134 11.28 11.21 -3.38
C VAL A 134 10.71 9.88 -3.89
N LEU A 135 10.60 8.87 -3.01
CA LEU A 135 10.07 7.55 -3.36
C LEU A 135 8.61 7.63 -3.84
N ALA A 136 7.77 8.45 -3.21
CA ALA A 136 6.38 8.64 -3.62
C ALA A 136 6.25 9.37 -4.97
N THR A 137 7.23 10.23 -5.29
CA THR A 137 7.22 11.03 -6.52
C THR A 137 7.56 10.20 -7.76
N ILE A 138 8.43 9.18 -7.63
CA ILE A 138 8.88 8.35 -8.76
C ILE A 138 7.71 7.69 -9.51
N PRO A 139 6.81 6.91 -8.86
CA PRO A 139 5.68 6.30 -9.54
C PRO A 139 4.69 7.33 -10.10
N SER A 140 4.54 8.48 -9.42
CA SER A 140 3.64 9.56 -9.87
C SER A 140 4.12 10.18 -11.18
N ILE A 141 5.42 10.51 -11.28
CA ILE A 141 6.00 11.02 -12.52
C ILE A 141 5.86 9.98 -13.63
N PHE A 142 6.12 8.71 -13.33
CA PHE A 142 5.97 7.64 -14.30
C PHE A 142 4.54 7.54 -14.84
N ALA A 143 3.55 7.71 -13.95
CA ALA A 143 2.15 7.67 -14.31
C ALA A 143 1.74 8.83 -15.23
N THR A 144 2.16 10.05 -14.93
CA THR A 144 1.81 11.23 -15.73
C THR A 144 2.52 11.26 -17.08
N THR A 145 3.76 10.78 -17.13
CA THR A 145 4.62 10.92 -18.32
C THR A 145 4.51 9.73 -19.28
N TYR A 146 4.34 8.51 -18.75
CA TYR A 146 4.38 7.29 -19.56
C TYR A 146 3.06 6.54 -19.59
N LEU A 147 2.35 6.42 -18.46
CA LEU A 147 1.10 5.65 -18.43
C LEU A 147 -0.04 6.33 -19.18
N THR A 148 -0.01 7.65 -19.33
CA THR A 148 -0.97 8.42 -20.15
C THR A 148 -0.99 8.01 -21.62
N GLN A 149 0.04 7.31 -22.12
CA GLN A 149 0.06 6.75 -23.47
C GLN A 149 -0.78 5.47 -23.60
N TYR A 150 -1.04 4.79 -22.48
CA TYR A 150 -1.72 3.48 -22.44
C TYR A 150 -3.09 3.53 -21.77
N PHE A 151 -3.42 4.63 -21.12
CA PHE A 151 -4.71 4.86 -20.47
C PHE A 151 -5.43 6.04 -21.10
N PRO A 152 -6.77 6.02 -21.16
CA PRO A 152 -7.55 7.01 -21.91
C PRO A 152 -7.45 8.43 -21.35
N ASN A 153 -7.06 8.57 -20.08
CA ASN A 153 -6.86 9.87 -19.44
C ASN A 153 -5.89 9.75 -18.25
N THR A 154 -5.41 10.91 -17.79
CA THR A 154 -4.47 11.02 -16.66
C THR A 154 -5.06 10.51 -15.35
N TYR A 155 -6.37 10.61 -15.14
CA TYR A 155 -7.02 10.11 -13.92
C TYR A 155 -6.92 8.58 -13.81
N ASN A 156 -7.11 7.86 -14.91
CA ASN A 156 -6.96 6.41 -14.95
C ASN A 156 -5.50 6.00 -14.75
N ALA A 157 -4.58 6.67 -15.44
CA ALA A 157 -3.14 6.43 -15.28
C ALA A 157 -2.67 6.64 -13.83
N LEU A 158 -3.08 7.76 -13.21
CA LEU A 158 -2.81 8.06 -11.81
C LEU A 158 -3.52 7.10 -10.87
N GLY A 159 -4.76 6.71 -11.16
CA GLY A 159 -5.52 5.75 -10.36
C GLY A 159 -4.86 4.37 -10.32
N VAL A 160 -4.35 3.88 -11.45
CA VAL A 160 -3.62 2.61 -11.55
C VAL A 160 -2.28 2.69 -10.81
N ALA A 161 -1.53 3.77 -11.00
CA ALA A 161 -0.27 3.97 -10.28
C ALA A 161 -0.50 4.09 -8.76
N TYR A 162 -1.54 4.83 -8.36
CA TYR A 162 -1.95 4.97 -6.97
C TYR A 162 -2.31 3.62 -6.36
N TRP A 163 -3.11 2.81 -7.06
CA TRP A 163 -3.45 1.46 -6.63
C TRP A 163 -2.20 0.58 -6.43
N ALA A 164 -1.24 0.66 -7.35
CA ALA A 164 0.02 -0.06 -7.24
C ALA A 164 0.83 0.38 -6.01
N ILE A 165 1.00 1.70 -5.81
CA ILE A 165 1.76 2.27 -4.68
C ILE A 165 1.13 1.87 -3.34
N VAL A 166 -0.19 2.01 -3.20
CA VAL A 166 -0.92 1.67 -1.98
C VAL A 166 -0.81 0.18 -1.68
N SER A 167 -1.01 -0.66 -2.69
CA SER A 167 -0.88 -2.12 -2.55
C SER A 167 0.53 -2.52 -2.13
N VAL A 168 1.56 -2.01 -2.83
CA VAL A 168 2.96 -2.26 -2.49
C VAL A 168 3.24 -1.82 -1.06
N SER A 169 2.82 -0.62 -0.67
CA SER A 169 3.11 -0.04 0.64
C SER A 169 2.44 -0.83 1.78
N ILE A 170 1.16 -1.16 1.65
CA ILE A 170 0.42 -1.92 2.67
C ILE A 170 0.96 -3.35 2.77
N PHE A 171 1.07 -4.06 1.65
CA PHE A 171 1.46 -5.46 1.64
C PHE A 171 2.94 -5.65 2.00
N SER A 172 3.84 -4.75 1.60
CA SER A 172 5.24 -4.82 2.03
C SER A 172 5.38 -4.56 3.52
N TRP A 173 4.72 -3.52 4.04
CA TRP A 173 4.78 -3.18 5.46
C TRP A 173 4.22 -4.30 6.34
N TRP A 174 3.03 -4.80 6.01
CA TRP A 174 2.43 -5.93 6.73
C TRP A 174 3.23 -7.22 6.54
N GLY A 175 3.67 -7.51 5.32
CA GLY A 175 4.47 -8.68 5.02
C GLY A 175 5.72 -8.75 5.87
N LEU A 176 6.50 -7.67 5.92
CA LEU A 176 7.70 -7.56 6.75
C LEU A 176 7.37 -7.65 8.25
N THR A 177 6.35 -6.94 8.71
CA THR A 177 5.95 -6.94 10.13
C THR A 177 5.56 -8.32 10.61
N VAL A 178 4.81 -9.07 9.79
CA VAL A 178 4.39 -10.43 10.12
C VAL A 178 5.59 -11.39 9.99
N PHE A 179 6.39 -11.29 8.93
CA PHE A 179 7.54 -12.16 8.68
C PHE A 179 8.58 -12.11 9.81
N PHE A 180 8.89 -10.91 10.30
CA PHE A 180 9.89 -10.71 11.37
C PHE A 180 9.30 -10.77 12.79
N LYS A 181 8.03 -11.14 12.94
CA LYS A 181 7.39 -11.25 14.26
C LYS A 181 8.00 -12.40 15.06
N LYS A 182 8.66 -12.07 16.17
CA LYS A 182 9.18 -13.06 17.13
C LYS A 182 8.02 -13.78 17.85
N ALA A 183 8.25 -15.04 18.20
CA ALA A 183 7.27 -15.92 18.85
C ALA A 183 6.86 -15.39 20.24
#